data_AF-M5R9T0-F1
#
_entry.id   AF-M5R9T0-F1
#
_cell.length_a   1.000
_cell.length_b   1.000
_cell.length_c   1.000
_cell.angle_alpha   90.00
_cell.angle_beta   90.00
_cell.angle_gamma   90.00
#
_symmetry.space_group_name_H-M   'P 1'
#
loop_
_entity.id
_entity.type
_entity.pdbx_description
1 polymer ?
#
loop_
_entity_poly.entity_id
_entity_poly.type
_entity_poly.pdbx_seq_one_letter_code
_entity_poly.pdbx_strand_id
1 'polypeptide(L)'
;MLTFRSVLGPFFLAAILLVTPQVEAADRLASGDKGAGDNGSASLNVPDNWNPALAGDMVMQRLVRVTGPEVKGAHDSEFVLVDDKAYIVAELSEERAGESPAWPEVHCAMSIVDLKTLNVDAIVSLARGEQTFANTTLPKGACFVPRVRQTNGTTLRCYFASEQPG
;
A
#
# COMPACT_ATOMS: atom_id res chain seq x y z
N MET A 1 -10.82 12.76 -22.83
CA MET A 1 -10.02 11.86 -23.64
C MET A 1 -8.73 12.60 -23.98
N LEU A 2 -7.66 12.35 -23.23
CA LEU A 2 -6.34 12.95 -23.45
C LEU A 2 -5.37 11.82 -23.78
N THR A 3 -4.66 11.97 -24.89
CA THR A 3 -3.71 10.98 -25.41
C THR A 3 -2.34 11.62 -25.42
N PHE A 4 -1.35 11.03 -24.74
CA PHE A 4 0.05 11.45 -24.85
C PHE A 4 0.92 10.26 -25.27
N ARG A 5 1.75 10.51 -26.28
CA ARG A 5 2.65 9.54 -26.90
C ARG A 5 3.97 9.48 -26.13
N SER A 6 4.42 8.24 -25.93
CA SER A 6 5.69 7.84 -25.33
C SER A 6 6.91 8.20 -26.20
N VAL A 7 8.01 8.58 -25.54
CA VAL A 7 9.37 8.53 -26.11
C VAL A 7 10.28 7.85 -25.06
N LEU A 8 10.83 6.70 -25.44
CA LEU A 8 11.79 5.90 -24.66
C LEU A 8 13.17 6.56 -24.56
N GLY A 9 13.87 6.31 -23.45
CA GLY A 9 15.33 6.44 -23.32
C GLY A 9 15.84 5.84 -22.00
N PRO A 10 16.93 5.04 -21.97
CA PRO A 10 17.24 4.13 -20.87
C PRO A 10 18.40 4.62 -20.00
N PHE A 11 18.22 4.77 -18.68
CA PHE A 11 19.33 4.66 -17.72
C PHE A 11 18.83 4.11 -16.38
N PHE A 12 19.43 2.99 -16.00
CA PHE A 12 19.22 2.25 -14.76
C PHE A 12 19.82 2.97 -13.56
N LEU A 13 19.06 3.06 -12.46
CA LEU A 13 19.55 2.72 -11.12
C LEU A 13 18.34 2.38 -10.24
N ALA A 14 18.11 1.08 -10.05
CA ALA A 14 17.00 0.54 -9.28
C ALA A 14 17.39 0.41 -7.80
N ALA A 15 16.65 1.07 -6.92
CA ALA A 15 16.50 0.64 -5.53
C ALA A 15 15.07 0.13 -5.37
N ILE A 16 14.82 -1.07 -5.91
CA ILE A 16 13.57 -1.81 -5.74
C ILE A 16 13.82 -2.81 -4.61
N LEU A 17 13.04 -2.70 -3.55
CA LEU A 17 12.89 -3.76 -2.56
C LEU A 17 12.16 -4.94 -3.25
N LEU A 18 12.92 -5.80 -3.93
CA LEU A 18 12.41 -7.07 -4.45
C LEU A 18 12.25 -8.02 -3.26
N VAL A 19 11.05 -8.09 -2.70
CA VAL A 19 10.59 -9.31 -2.04
C VAL A 19 10.34 -10.32 -3.16
N THR A 20 11.26 -11.25 -3.36
CA THR A 20 11.07 -12.38 -4.28
C THR A 20 9.89 -13.23 -3.81
N PRO A 21 8.96 -13.67 -4.69
CA PRO A 21 7.92 -14.61 -4.32
C PRO A 21 8.53 -16.01 -4.21
N GLN A 22 8.66 -16.53 -2.99
CA GLN A 22 8.93 -17.94 -2.72
C GLN A 22 7.66 -18.76 -2.99
N VAL A 23 7.34 -18.99 -4.26
CA VAL A 23 6.29 -19.94 -4.68
C VAL A 23 6.96 -21.18 -5.25
N GLU A 24 7.61 -21.97 -4.39
CA GLU A 24 8.02 -23.34 -4.74
C GLU A 24 8.36 -24.23 -3.51
N ALA A 25 8.01 -23.81 -2.29
CA ALA A 25 8.29 -24.58 -1.07
C ALA A 25 7.07 -25.34 -0.51
N ALA A 26 5.89 -25.25 -1.15
CA ALA A 26 4.66 -25.81 -0.58
C ALA A 26 4.50 -27.34 -0.77
N ASP A 27 5.21 -27.96 -1.71
CA ASP A 27 5.02 -29.39 -2.04
C ASP A 27 5.93 -30.37 -1.28
N ARG A 28 6.83 -29.88 -0.40
CA ARG A 28 7.75 -30.74 0.36
C ARG A 28 7.31 -31.06 1.79
N LEU A 29 6.18 -30.52 2.26
CA LEU A 29 5.69 -30.75 3.62
C LEU A 29 4.83 -32.01 3.79
N ALA A 30 4.52 -32.75 2.71
CA ALA A 30 3.65 -33.93 2.76
C ALA A 30 4.39 -35.29 2.82
N SER A 31 5.71 -35.34 2.62
CA SER A 31 6.49 -36.57 2.79
C SER A 31 7.34 -36.46 4.04
N GLY A 32 6.95 -37.17 5.10
CA GLY A 32 7.64 -37.24 6.39
C GLY A 32 9.01 -37.92 6.34
N ASP A 33 9.93 -37.37 5.56
CA ASP A 33 11.34 -37.70 5.64
C ASP A 33 11.97 -36.82 6.72
N LYS A 34 12.41 -37.44 7.82
CA LYS A 34 13.21 -36.77 8.85
C LYS A 34 14.64 -36.63 8.34
N GLY A 35 14.81 -35.73 7.36
CA GLY A 35 16.11 -35.26 6.91
C GLY A 35 16.85 -34.59 8.07
N ALA A 36 18.14 -34.89 8.18
CA ALA A 36 19.05 -34.39 9.18
C ALA A 36 18.93 -32.86 9.37
N GLY A 37 19.01 -32.41 10.61
CA GLY A 37 18.84 -31.00 11.00
C GLY A 37 19.64 -30.05 10.12
N ASP A 38 18.91 -29.26 9.33
CA ASP A 38 19.44 -28.08 8.68
C ASP A 38 19.63 -27.00 9.76
N ASN A 39 20.82 -26.97 10.37
CA ASN A 39 21.32 -25.83 11.12
C ASN A 39 21.77 -24.71 10.17
N GLY A 40 21.05 -24.50 9.08
CA GLY A 40 21.21 -23.36 8.20
C GLY A 40 20.78 -22.11 8.92
N SER A 41 21.70 -21.47 9.64
CA SER A 41 21.55 -20.07 10.00
C SER A 41 21.29 -19.34 8.69
N ALA A 42 20.06 -18.86 8.47
CA ALA A 42 19.75 -18.01 7.33
C ALA A 42 20.68 -16.80 7.44
N SER A 43 21.79 -16.81 6.71
CA SER A 43 22.74 -15.73 6.69
C SER A 43 22.05 -14.56 6.00
N LEU A 44 21.90 -13.44 6.72
CA LEU A 44 21.46 -12.20 6.10
C LEU A 44 22.47 -11.87 5.00
N ASN A 45 22.00 -11.77 3.75
CA ASN A 45 22.85 -11.42 2.62
C ASN A 45 23.10 -9.90 2.63
N VAL A 46 23.98 -9.45 3.52
CA VAL A 46 24.39 -8.04 3.69
C VAL A 46 25.91 -7.92 3.57
N PRO A 47 26.43 -6.75 3.11
CA PRO A 47 27.87 -6.52 3.05
C PRO A 47 28.55 -6.67 4.43
N ASP A 48 29.82 -7.10 4.44
CA ASP A 48 30.60 -7.31 5.67
C ASP A 48 30.72 -6.06 6.57
N ASN A 49 30.58 -4.87 5.98
CA ASN A 49 30.62 -3.57 6.68
C ASN A 49 29.22 -2.94 6.84
N TRP A 50 28.15 -3.72 6.75
CA TRP A 50 26.79 -3.22 6.86
C TRP A 50 26.51 -2.65 8.25
N ASN A 51 26.07 -1.39 8.29
CA ASN A 51 25.63 -0.72 9.52
C ASN A 51 24.10 -0.62 9.52
N PRO A 52 23.38 -1.44 10.31
CA PRO A 52 21.92 -1.42 10.35
C PRO A 52 21.35 -0.10 10.86
N ALA A 53 22.03 0.58 11.78
CA ALA A 53 21.56 1.86 12.31
C ALA A 53 21.60 2.95 11.23
N LEU A 54 22.72 3.05 10.52
CA LEU A 54 22.85 3.97 9.39
C LEU A 54 21.84 3.65 8.29
N ALA A 55 21.62 2.37 7.98
CA ALA A 55 20.61 1.94 7.02
C ALA A 55 19.20 2.36 7.43
N GLY A 56 18.85 2.20 8.71
CA GLY A 56 17.58 2.67 9.28
C GLY A 56 17.43 4.18 9.18
N ASP A 57 18.44 4.94 9.59
CA ASP A 57 18.44 6.41 9.55
C ASP A 57 18.18 6.93 8.13
N MET A 58 18.82 6.32 7.11
CA MET A 58 18.61 6.69 5.71
C MET A 58 17.16 6.45 5.23
N VAL A 59 16.48 5.42 5.77
CA VAL A 59 15.06 5.19 5.48
C VAL A 59 14.20 6.24 6.20
N MET A 60 14.47 6.47 7.48
CA MET A 60 13.70 7.43 8.31
C MET A 60 13.74 8.85 7.72
N GLN A 61 14.89 9.27 7.18
CA GLN A 61 15.07 10.57 6.52
C GLN A 61 14.23 10.76 5.26
N ARG A 62 13.71 9.67 4.67
CA ARG A 62 12.97 9.68 3.40
C ARG A 62 11.51 9.27 3.58
N LEU A 63 11.03 9.12 4.82
CA LEU A 63 9.63 8.85 5.08
C LEU A 63 8.78 10.04 4.66
N VAL A 64 7.65 9.74 4.02
CA VAL A 64 6.68 10.73 3.56
C VAL A 64 5.36 10.48 4.23
N ARG A 65 4.78 11.54 4.79
CA ARG A 65 3.40 11.51 5.24
C ARG A 65 2.50 11.47 4.01
N VAL A 66 1.80 10.36 3.83
CA VAL A 66 0.89 10.15 2.69
C VAL A 66 -0.57 10.46 3.03
N THR A 67 -0.87 10.98 4.21
CA THR A 67 -2.21 11.40 4.62
C THR A 67 -2.30 12.92 4.74
N GLY A 68 -3.52 13.47 4.64
CA GLY A 68 -3.76 14.90 4.86
C GLY A 68 -3.39 15.31 6.30
N PRO A 69 -2.95 16.57 6.54
CA PRO A 69 -2.58 17.05 7.87
C PRO A 69 -3.70 16.94 8.92
N GLU A 70 -4.96 16.98 8.48
CA GLU A 70 -6.19 16.83 9.27
C GLU A 70 -6.42 15.43 9.83
N VAL A 71 -5.80 14.41 9.23
CA VAL A 71 -5.98 13.01 9.62
C VAL A 71 -5.36 12.77 11.00
N LYS A 72 -6.16 12.17 11.88
CA LYS A 72 -5.78 11.77 13.25
C LYS A 72 -5.65 10.26 13.41
N GLY A 73 -6.45 9.48 12.68
CA GLY A 73 -6.41 8.02 12.64
C GLY A 73 -6.18 7.54 11.21
N ALA A 74 -5.31 6.56 11.04
CA ALA A 74 -5.09 5.89 9.76
C ALA A 74 -4.81 4.41 10.01
N HIS A 75 -5.44 3.55 9.22
CA HIS A 75 -5.33 2.09 9.33
C HIS A 75 -5.48 1.43 7.96
N ASP A 76 -5.27 0.10 7.90
CA ASP A 76 -5.49 -0.76 6.73
C ASP A 76 -5.16 -0.10 5.39
N SER A 77 -3.88 -0.08 5.04
CA SER A 77 -3.42 0.47 3.77
C SER A 77 -3.01 -0.61 2.77
N GLU A 78 -3.23 -0.33 1.49
CA GLU A 78 -2.67 -1.08 0.36
C GLU A 78 -2.16 -0.10 -0.68
N PHE A 79 -1.17 -0.51 -1.49
CA PHE A 79 -0.71 0.32 -2.59
C PHE A 79 -0.33 -0.48 -3.82
N VAL A 80 -0.36 0.20 -4.97
CA VAL A 80 0.21 -0.28 -6.23
C VAL A 80 1.17 0.75 -6.79
N LEU A 81 2.24 0.26 -7.41
CA LEU A 81 3.19 1.09 -8.15
C LEU A 81 2.85 0.98 -9.63
N VAL A 82 2.59 2.13 -10.26
CA VAL A 82 2.32 2.20 -11.70
C VAL A 82 3.16 3.33 -12.26
N ASP A 83 4.04 2.99 -13.20
CA ASP A 83 5.05 3.89 -13.76
C ASP A 83 5.89 4.57 -12.67
N ASP A 84 5.84 5.90 -12.56
CA ASP A 84 6.56 6.67 -11.56
C ASP A 84 5.68 7.14 -10.39
N LYS A 85 4.52 6.50 -10.18
CA LYS A 85 3.59 6.82 -9.11
C LYS A 85 3.32 5.65 -8.19
N ALA A 86 3.15 5.93 -6.89
CA ALA A 86 2.47 5.05 -5.96
C ALA A 86 1.04 5.53 -5.74
N TYR A 87 0.09 4.61 -5.82
CA TYR A 87 -1.31 4.84 -5.49
C TYR A 87 -1.62 4.08 -4.21
N ILE A 88 -1.79 4.82 -3.12
CA ILE A 88 -1.89 4.27 -1.77
C ILE A 88 -3.32 4.51 -1.30
N VAL A 89 -4.06 3.46 -1.02
CA VAL A 89 -5.36 3.55 -0.36
C VAL A 89 -5.21 3.30 1.13
N ALA A 90 -5.97 4.01 1.95
CA ALA A 90 -5.97 3.83 3.39
C ALA A 90 -7.33 4.18 3.99
N GLU A 91 -7.64 3.53 5.11
CA GLU A 91 -8.71 3.90 6.02
C GLU A 91 -8.26 5.09 6.88
N LEU A 92 -9.10 6.11 7.01
CA LEU A 92 -8.77 7.38 7.67
C LEU A 92 -9.89 7.88 8.59
N SER A 93 -9.49 8.67 9.59
CA SER A 93 -10.37 9.47 10.43
C SER A 93 -9.73 10.81 10.78
N GLU A 94 -10.47 11.91 10.58
CA GLU A 94 -10.13 13.26 11.02
C GLU A 94 -10.63 13.56 12.44
N GLU A 95 -11.56 12.75 12.97
CA GLU A 95 -12.19 13.03 14.26
C GLU A 95 -11.32 12.58 15.43
N ARG A 96 -10.76 11.37 15.36
CA ARG A 96 -10.02 10.74 16.46
C ARG A 96 -8.88 9.83 15.98
N ALA A 97 -7.95 9.53 16.87
CA ALA A 97 -6.85 8.61 16.62
C ALA A 97 -7.28 7.15 16.83
N GLY A 98 -6.55 6.22 16.21
CA GLY A 98 -6.87 4.80 16.20
C GLY A 98 -7.77 4.40 15.04
N GLU A 99 -8.36 3.21 15.15
CA GLU A 99 -9.32 2.65 14.21
C GLU A 99 -10.48 2.02 14.98
N SER A 100 -11.65 1.99 14.34
CA SER A 100 -12.72 1.06 14.71
C SER A 100 -13.68 0.91 13.54
N PRO A 101 -14.05 -0.32 13.15
CA PRO A 101 -15.09 -0.54 12.15
C PRO A 101 -16.46 -0.02 12.64
N ALA A 102 -16.61 0.25 13.94
CA ALA A 102 -17.84 0.80 14.52
C ALA A 102 -18.00 2.32 14.38
N TRP A 103 -16.99 3.04 13.88
CA TRP A 103 -16.99 4.50 13.81
C TRP A 103 -17.51 4.98 12.45
N PRO A 104 -18.69 5.65 12.40
CA PRO A 104 -19.30 6.05 11.13
C PRO A 104 -18.53 7.12 10.36
N GLU A 105 -17.61 7.83 11.01
CA GLU A 105 -16.73 8.83 10.38
C GLU A 105 -15.56 8.20 9.60
N VAL A 106 -15.29 6.91 9.80
CA VAL A 106 -14.22 6.20 9.12
C VAL A 106 -14.50 6.13 7.62
N HIS A 107 -13.52 6.51 6.82
CA HIS A 107 -13.64 6.60 5.37
C HIS A 107 -12.35 6.16 4.67
N CYS A 108 -12.44 5.89 3.37
CA CYS A 108 -11.30 5.52 2.54
C CYS A 108 -10.87 6.72 1.69
N ALA A 109 -9.55 6.92 1.58
CA ALA A 109 -8.96 7.84 0.61
C ALA A 109 -7.81 7.18 -0.15
N MET A 110 -7.45 7.79 -1.28
CA MET A 110 -6.30 7.40 -2.09
C MET A 110 -5.31 8.56 -2.20
N SER A 111 -4.06 8.32 -1.85
CA SER A 111 -2.96 9.25 -2.05
C SER A 111 -2.13 8.84 -3.26
N ILE A 112 -1.76 9.82 -4.08
CA ILE A 112 -0.93 9.64 -5.26
C ILE A 112 0.43 10.27 -4.96
N VAL A 113 1.48 9.46 -4.98
CA VAL A 113 2.84 9.87 -4.63
C VAL A 113 3.76 9.74 -5.83
N ASP A 114 4.51 10.79 -6.14
CA ASP A 114 5.57 10.76 -7.14
C ASP A 114 6.81 10.02 -6.59
N LEU A 115 7.22 8.93 -7.24
CA LEU A 115 8.31 8.08 -6.74
C LEU A 115 9.70 8.69 -6.89
N LYS A 116 9.86 9.74 -7.72
CA LYS A 116 11.15 10.40 -7.96
C LYS A 116 11.39 11.51 -6.94
N THR A 117 10.36 12.29 -6.65
CA THR A 117 10.40 13.46 -5.77
C THR A 117 9.89 13.14 -4.36
N LEU A 118 9.15 12.05 -4.21
CA LEU A 118 8.44 11.66 -2.99
C LEU A 118 7.37 12.69 -2.56
N ASN A 119 6.89 13.52 -3.47
CA ASN A 119 5.78 14.43 -3.21
C ASN A 119 4.43 13.71 -3.30
N VAL A 120 3.50 14.07 -2.41
CA VAL A 120 2.08 13.70 -2.54
C VAL A 120 1.44 14.66 -3.54
N ASP A 121 1.17 14.17 -4.76
CA ASP A 121 0.58 14.97 -5.83
C ASP A 121 -0.89 15.27 -5.59
N ALA A 122 -1.62 14.30 -5.01
CA ALA A 122 -3.03 14.41 -4.72
C ALA A 122 -3.47 13.44 -3.62
N ILE A 123 -4.53 13.83 -2.90
CA ILE A 123 -5.31 12.96 -2.02
C ILE A 123 -6.76 13.02 -2.50
N VAL A 124 -7.32 11.86 -2.82
CA VAL A 124 -8.64 11.69 -3.41
C VAL A 124 -9.53 10.97 -2.43
N SER A 125 -10.67 11.56 -2.07
CA SER A 125 -11.71 10.86 -1.29
C SER A 125 -12.25 9.71 -2.13
N LEU A 126 -12.10 8.48 -1.63
CA LEU A 126 -12.48 7.27 -2.35
C LEU A 126 -13.92 6.88 -2.04
N ALA A 127 -14.21 6.70 -0.75
CA ALA A 127 -15.50 6.25 -0.27
C ALA A 127 -15.71 6.70 1.18
N ARG A 128 -16.90 7.21 1.48
CA ARG A 128 -17.38 7.49 2.84
C ARG A 128 -18.85 7.09 2.97
N GLY A 129 -19.32 6.91 4.20
CA GLY A 129 -20.74 6.68 4.47
C GLY A 129 -21.64 7.71 3.78
N GLU A 130 -22.80 7.27 3.30
CA GLU A 130 -23.80 8.11 2.60
C GLU A 130 -23.34 8.70 1.26
N GLN A 131 -22.15 8.34 0.76
CA GLN A 131 -21.67 8.77 -0.55
C GLN A 131 -22.52 8.16 -1.67
N THR A 132 -22.88 8.98 -2.65
CA THR A 132 -23.59 8.54 -3.86
C THR A 132 -22.60 8.28 -4.99
N PHE A 133 -22.63 7.07 -5.51
CA PHE A 133 -21.98 6.64 -6.74
C PHE A 133 -23.01 6.58 -7.87
N ALA A 134 -22.55 6.35 -9.11
CA ALA A 134 -23.41 6.32 -10.29
C ALA A 134 -24.55 5.29 -10.22
N ASN A 135 -24.38 4.20 -9.47
CA ASN A 135 -25.30 3.07 -9.41
C ASN A 135 -25.93 2.84 -8.02
N THR A 136 -25.40 3.47 -6.96
CA THR A 136 -25.88 3.24 -5.59
C THR A 136 -25.49 4.39 -4.67
N THR A 137 -26.25 4.57 -3.60
CA THR A 137 -25.86 5.40 -2.46
C THR A 137 -25.50 4.47 -1.32
N LEU A 138 -24.32 4.67 -0.73
CA LEU A 138 -23.88 3.86 0.41
C LEU A 138 -24.77 4.11 1.63
N PRO A 139 -24.98 3.11 2.50
CA PRO A 139 -25.63 3.33 3.78
C PRO A 139 -24.78 4.28 4.64
N LYS A 140 -25.41 4.80 5.71
CA LYS A 140 -24.67 5.46 6.77
C LYS A 140 -23.75 4.45 7.46
N GLY A 141 -22.50 4.83 7.72
CA GLY A 141 -21.55 3.99 8.43
C GLY A 141 -20.13 4.12 7.90
N ALA A 142 -19.28 3.18 8.30
CA ALA A 142 -17.86 3.19 7.99
C ALA A 142 -17.60 2.69 6.56
N CYS A 143 -16.59 3.26 5.92
CA CYS A 143 -15.93 2.67 4.76
C CYS A 143 -14.48 2.35 5.12
N PHE A 144 -14.11 1.07 5.06
CA PHE A 144 -12.85 0.57 5.64
C PHE A 144 -12.27 -0.62 4.84
N VAL A 145 -11.10 -1.12 5.25
CA VAL A 145 -10.34 -2.19 4.58
C VAL A 145 -10.13 -1.95 3.06
N PRO A 146 -9.68 -0.76 2.63
CA PRO A 146 -9.55 -0.48 1.22
C PRO A 146 -8.50 -1.39 0.56
N ARG A 147 -8.78 -1.77 -0.67
CA ARG A 147 -7.88 -2.53 -1.54
C ARG A 147 -7.73 -1.86 -2.88
N VAL A 148 -6.57 -1.96 -3.49
CA VAL A 148 -6.28 -1.38 -4.81
C VAL A 148 -5.53 -2.36 -5.68
N ARG A 149 -5.99 -2.52 -6.92
CA ARG A 149 -5.33 -3.35 -7.93
C ARG A 149 -5.31 -2.65 -9.27
N GLN A 150 -4.15 -2.65 -9.93
CA GLN A 150 -4.08 -2.33 -11.35
C GLN A 150 -4.70 -3.46 -12.17
N THR A 151 -5.77 -3.16 -12.90
CA THR A 151 -6.50 -4.14 -13.71
C THR A 151 -5.98 -4.22 -15.15
N ASN A 152 -5.43 -3.12 -15.67
CA ASN A 152 -4.73 -3.03 -16.94
C ASN A 152 -3.76 -1.83 -16.90
N GLY A 153 -3.02 -1.59 -17.99
CA GLY A 153 -1.94 -0.61 -18.05
C GLY A 153 -2.24 0.77 -17.46
N THR A 154 -3.49 1.26 -17.51
CA THR A 154 -3.84 2.59 -16.99
C THR A 154 -5.06 2.61 -16.06
N THR A 155 -5.59 1.44 -15.66
CA THR A 155 -6.84 1.37 -14.88
C THR A 155 -6.60 0.76 -13.51
N LEU A 156 -6.87 1.55 -12.48
CA LEU A 156 -6.94 1.08 -11.10
C LEU A 156 -8.37 0.74 -10.73
N ARG A 157 -8.52 -0.35 -9.98
CA ARG A 157 -9.78 -0.69 -9.32
C ARG A 157 -9.54 -0.69 -7.83
N CYS A 158 -10.38 0.07 -7.13
CA CYS A 158 -10.39 0.12 -5.69
C CYS A 158 -11.62 -0.61 -5.16
N TYR A 159 -11.45 -1.28 -4.04
CA TYR A 159 -12.47 -2.00 -3.30
C TYR A 159 -12.44 -1.52 -1.85
N PHE A 160 -13.56 -1.61 -1.15
CA PHE A 160 -13.67 -1.26 0.27
C PHE A 160 -14.88 -1.99 0.85
N ALA A 161 -14.88 -2.21 2.17
CA ALA A 161 -16.07 -2.60 2.90
C ALA A 161 -16.91 -1.35 3.20
N SER A 162 -18.22 -1.46 3.08
CA SER A 162 -19.17 -0.43 3.51
C SER A 162 -20.18 -1.09 4.44
N GLU A 163 -20.12 -0.73 5.71
CA GLU A 163 -20.95 -1.33 6.74
C GLU A 163 -21.59 -0.26 7.60
N GLN A 164 -22.81 -0.53 8.05
CA GLN A 164 -23.47 0.25 9.09
C GLN A 164 -23.27 -0.47 10.42
N PRO A 165 -22.44 0.05 11.33
CA PRO A 165 -22.29 -0.52 12.64
C PRO A 165 -23.61 -0.44 13.39
N GLY A 166 -24.06 -1.57 13.93
CA GLY A 166 -25.31 -1.75 14.67
C GLY A 166 -25.07 -1.89 16.16
#